data_AF-A0A1H3QGP8-F1
#
_entry.id   AF-A0A1H3QGP8-F1
#
_cell.length_a   1.000
_cell.length_b   1.000
_cell.length_c   1.000
_cell.angle_alpha   90.00
_cell.angle_beta   90.00
_cell.angle_gamma   90.00
#
_symmetry.space_group_name_H-M   'P 1'
#
loop_
_entity.id
_entity.type
_entity.pdbx_description
1 polymer ?
#
loop_
_entity_poly.entity_id
_entity_poly.type
_entity_poly.pdbx_seq_one_letter_code
_entity_poly.pdbx_strand_id
1 'polypeptide(L)'
;MITQNEQVKFQEPKESLEEIQSQKFLKQMNYIFGQSEFYKQKYKKLGIKREDIKSIRDLEKLPFTYKDEIRASQAARPPLGSHAIAEMKDIIRVHSSSGTTGRPTYVGITKHDYDVWTEILARVAATHGLTKESKVVFAMGLSFFVGSSFKDGLERLGATFIPIGTGDSDRVIRSIIDFKADTLFCTPSYATYLAEFARKHYNMEPSELGIKLISVGGEAGGGLPEVRKKIEQDWGCKVVEAMGNADMAPVMFGECPEQNGIHFVGSDYVICEIKY
;
A
#
# COMPACT_ATOMS: atom_id res chain seq x y z
N MET A 1 -15.45 -3.25 -7.24
CA MET A 1 -14.99 -3.76 -8.55
C MET A 1 -14.99 -2.60 -9.54
N ILE A 2 -13.81 -2.11 -9.87
CA ILE A 2 -13.62 -1.10 -10.91
C ILE A 2 -13.73 -1.80 -12.26
N THR A 3 -14.72 -1.46 -13.08
CA THR A 3 -14.89 -1.99 -14.45
C THR A 3 -14.36 -0.98 -15.47
N GLN A 4 -13.81 -1.49 -16.59
CA GLN A 4 -12.82 -0.82 -17.45
C GLN A 4 -13.27 0.41 -18.28
N ASN A 5 -14.45 1.02 -18.08
CA ASN A 5 -14.93 2.04 -19.02
C ASN A 5 -15.88 3.14 -18.49
N GLU A 6 -16.08 3.29 -17.20
CA GLU A 6 -16.93 4.39 -16.69
C GLU A 6 -16.15 5.23 -15.68
N GLN A 7 -16.42 6.55 -15.67
CA GLN A 7 -16.12 7.39 -14.50
C GLN A 7 -16.44 6.58 -13.25
N VAL A 8 -15.49 6.45 -12.33
CA VAL A 8 -15.66 5.67 -11.10
C VAL A 8 -16.85 6.26 -10.35
N LYS A 9 -18.04 5.68 -10.53
CA LYS A 9 -19.25 6.04 -9.80
C LYS A 9 -19.22 5.28 -8.50
N PHE A 10 -18.86 5.97 -7.42
CA PHE A 10 -19.06 5.47 -6.07
C PHE A 10 -20.56 5.34 -5.83
N GLN A 11 -21.07 4.11 -5.86
CA GLN A 11 -22.44 3.84 -5.42
C GLN A 11 -22.45 3.87 -3.89
N GLU A 12 -23.40 4.59 -3.30
CA GLU A 12 -23.64 4.48 -1.86
C GLU A 12 -24.05 3.04 -1.55
N PRO A 13 -23.35 2.36 -0.63
CA PRO A 13 -23.71 1.00 -0.27
C PRO A 13 -25.08 0.98 0.41
N LYS A 14 -25.86 -0.08 0.15
CA LYS A 14 -27.16 -0.30 0.81
C LYS A 14 -27.03 -0.55 2.31
N GLU A 15 -25.89 -1.10 2.72
CA GLU A 15 -25.50 -1.28 4.11
C GLU A 15 -24.53 -0.16 4.51
N SER A 16 -24.61 0.29 5.75
CA SER A 16 -23.62 1.20 6.30
C SER A 16 -22.23 0.55 6.36
N LEU A 17 -21.17 1.37 6.32
CA LEU A 17 -19.81 0.88 6.48
C LEU A 17 -19.62 0.09 7.78
N GLU A 18 -20.22 0.55 8.89
CA GLU A 18 -20.15 -0.12 10.20
C GLU A 18 -20.76 -1.53 10.17
N GLU A 19 -21.85 -1.74 9.43
CA GLU A 19 -22.48 -3.05 9.26
C GLU A 19 -21.58 -3.99 8.46
N ILE A 20 -21.06 -3.53 7.31
CA ILE A 20 -20.12 -4.30 6.48
C ILE A 20 -18.90 -4.70 7.29
N GLN A 21 -18.31 -3.74 8.01
CA GLN A 21 -17.14 -3.96 8.83
C GLN A 21 -17.45 -4.92 10.00
N SER A 22 -18.59 -4.78 10.68
CA SER A 22 -19.00 -5.66 11.77
C SER A 22 -19.20 -7.11 11.30
N GLN A 23 -19.88 -7.31 10.16
CA GLN A 23 -20.07 -8.63 9.58
C GLN A 23 -18.73 -9.30 9.24
N LYS A 24 -17.84 -8.57 8.55
CA LYS A 24 -16.50 -9.08 8.18
C LYS A 24 -15.63 -9.32 9.41
N PHE A 25 -15.66 -8.43 10.39
CA PHE A 25 -14.92 -8.56 11.64
C PHE A 25 -15.34 -9.82 12.40
N LEU A 26 -16.64 -10.08 12.57
CA LEU A 26 -17.12 -11.30 13.24
C LEU A 26 -16.71 -12.58 12.51
N LYS A 27 -16.70 -12.56 11.17
CA LYS A 27 -16.19 -13.66 10.35
C LYS A 27 -14.68 -13.87 10.59
N GLN A 28 -13.90 -12.79 10.61
CA GLN A 28 -12.47 -12.83 10.91
C GLN A 28 -12.21 -13.38 12.33
N MET A 29 -12.98 -12.94 13.33
CA MET A 29 -12.83 -13.42 14.71
C MET A 29 -13.20 -14.90 14.85
N ASN A 30 -14.25 -15.38 14.16
CA ASN A 30 -14.54 -16.81 14.09
C ASN A 30 -13.35 -17.60 13.53
N TYR A 31 -12.75 -17.10 12.46
CA TYR A 31 -11.58 -17.73 11.84
C TYR A 31 -10.36 -17.74 12.76
N ILE A 32 -10.06 -16.61 13.42
CA ILE A 32 -8.94 -16.48 14.36
C ILE A 32 -9.11 -17.42 15.56
N PHE A 33 -10.25 -17.38 16.25
CA PHE A 33 -10.52 -18.25 17.40
C PHE A 33 -10.59 -19.74 17.00
N GLY A 34 -11.01 -20.04 15.78
CA GLY A 34 -11.05 -21.40 15.25
C GLY A 34 -9.67 -21.94 14.89
N GLN A 35 -8.82 -21.14 14.25
CA GLN A 35 -7.64 -21.65 13.54
C GLN A 35 -6.30 -21.10 14.02
N SER A 36 -6.24 -19.91 14.63
CA SER A 36 -4.95 -19.32 15.05
C SER A 36 -4.57 -19.73 16.47
N GLU A 37 -3.59 -20.62 16.60
CA GLU A 37 -3.04 -20.98 17.92
C GLU A 37 -2.37 -19.77 18.60
N PHE A 38 -1.66 -18.95 17.83
CA PHE A 38 -1.01 -17.73 18.34
C PHE A 38 -2.00 -16.77 19.02
N TYR A 39 -3.09 -16.42 18.33
CA TYR A 39 -4.08 -15.51 18.89
C TYR A 39 -4.94 -16.17 19.98
N LYS A 40 -5.24 -17.47 19.89
CA LYS A 40 -5.92 -18.21 20.97
C LYS A 40 -5.15 -18.14 22.28
N GLN A 41 -3.83 -18.36 22.26
CA GLN A 41 -3.00 -18.27 23.45
C GLN A 41 -2.97 -16.85 24.01
N LYS A 42 -2.87 -15.85 23.14
CA LYS A 42 -2.88 -14.44 23.53
C LYS A 42 -4.19 -14.05 24.22
N TYR A 43 -5.33 -14.38 23.63
CA TYR A 43 -6.65 -14.07 24.18
C TYR A 43 -6.94 -14.85 25.47
N LYS A 44 -6.53 -16.13 25.54
CA LYS A 44 -6.69 -16.97 26.74
C LYS A 44 -6.00 -16.37 27.97
N LYS A 45 -4.79 -15.80 27.81
CA LYS A 45 -4.05 -15.14 28.91
C LYS A 45 -4.78 -13.93 29.50
N LEU A 46 -5.62 -13.28 28.70
CA LEU A 46 -6.41 -12.11 29.10
C LEU A 46 -7.87 -12.47 29.43
N GLY A 47 -8.23 -13.75 29.39
CA GLY A 47 -9.60 -14.21 29.63
C GLY A 47 -10.61 -13.85 28.54
N ILE A 48 -10.15 -13.36 27.37
CA ILE A 48 -11.03 -12.96 26.26
C ILE A 48 -11.53 -14.21 25.55
N LYS A 49 -12.85 -14.33 25.40
CA LYS A 49 -13.52 -15.42 24.71
C LYS A 49 -14.17 -14.94 23.41
N ARG A 50 -14.48 -15.88 22.53
CA ARG A 50 -15.14 -15.55 21.27
C ARG A 50 -16.48 -14.88 21.53
N GLU A 51 -17.21 -15.32 22.55
CA GLU A 51 -18.55 -14.83 22.88
C GLU A 51 -18.57 -13.36 23.30
N ASP A 52 -17.44 -12.80 23.74
CA ASP A 52 -17.32 -11.40 24.20
C ASP A 52 -17.33 -10.40 23.04
N ILE A 53 -17.18 -10.88 21.80
CA ILE A 53 -17.05 -10.09 20.58
C ILE A 53 -18.33 -10.19 19.74
N LYS A 54 -19.12 -9.13 19.68
CA LYS A 54 -20.45 -9.09 19.04
C LYS A 54 -20.52 -8.12 17.87
N SER A 55 -19.62 -7.14 17.77
CA SER A 55 -19.57 -6.18 16.66
C SER A 55 -18.18 -5.57 16.54
N ILE A 56 -17.98 -4.69 15.55
CA ILE A 56 -16.73 -3.92 15.43
C ILE A 56 -16.43 -3.07 16.66
N ARG A 57 -17.45 -2.66 17.44
CA ARG A 57 -17.26 -1.87 18.66
C ARG A 57 -16.47 -2.61 19.74
N ASP A 58 -16.46 -3.94 19.69
CA ASP A 58 -15.70 -4.77 20.62
C ASP A 58 -14.21 -4.88 20.27
N LEU A 59 -13.75 -4.20 19.22
CA LEU A 59 -12.33 -4.13 18.85
C LEU A 59 -11.48 -3.58 20.00
N GLU A 60 -12.01 -2.64 20.79
CA GLU A 60 -11.33 -2.06 21.95
C GLU A 60 -10.97 -3.09 23.04
N LYS A 61 -11.69 -4.22 23.08
CA LYS A 61 -11.44 -5.31 24.03
C LYS A 61 -10.24 -6.15 23.65
N LEU A 62 -9.79 -6.09 22.39
CA LEU A 62 -8.71 -6.92 21.88
C LEU A 62 -7.35 -6.27 22.15
N PRO A 63 -6.34 -7.04 22.60
CA PRO A 63 -4.99 -6.53 22.76
C PRO A 63 -4.32 -6.25 21.40
N PHE A 64 -3.45 -5.25 21.35
CA PHE A 64 -2.58 -5.02 20.20
C PHE A 64 -1.60 -6.17 19.99
N THR A 65 -1.22 -6.42 18.73
CA THR A 65 -0.06 -7.26 18.37
C THR A 65 1.11 -6.42 17.96
N TYR A 66 2.24 -6.63 18.64
CA TYR A 66 3.46 -5.87 18.43
C TYR A 66 4.45 -6.63 17.53
N LYS A 67 5.36 -5.90 16.90
CA LYS A 67 6.33 -6.51 15.98
C LYS A 67 7.25 -7.54 16.62
N ASP A 68 7.57 -7.40 17.90
CA ASP A 68 8.42 -8.38 18.59
C ASP A 68 7.72 -9.72 18.77
N GLU A 69 6.39 -9.73 18.93
CA GLU A 69 5.61 -10.97 18.96
C GLU A 69 5.63 -11.68 17.59
N ILE A 70 5.54 -10.91 16.50
CA ILE A 70 5.65 -11.43 15.13
C ILE A 70 7.04 -12.02 14.89
N ARG A 71 8.11 -11.31 15.29
CA ARG A 71 9.50 -11.80 15.19
C ARG A 71 9.70 -13.09 15.98
N ALA A 72 9.24 -13.13 17.24
CA ALA A 72 9.33 -14.31 18.09
C ALA A 72 8.55 -15.49 17.49
N SER A 73 7.35 -15.22 16.96
CA SER A 73 6.52 -16.22 16.29
C SER A 73 7.23 -16.83 15.06
N GLN A 74 7.87 -16.02 14.21
CA GLN A 74 8.63 -16.51 13.05
C GLN A 74 9.89 -17.27 13.45
N ALA A 75 10.59 -16.82 14.50
CA ALA A 75 11.75 -17.55 15.02
C ALA A 75 11.37 -18.92 15.58
N ALA A 76 10.23 -19.02 16.27
CA ALA A 76 9.73 -20.28 16.83
C ALA A 76 9.16 -21.24 15.77
N ARG A 77 8.53 -20.71 14.71
CA ARG A 77 7.94 -21.51 13.63
C ARG A 77 8.22 -20.92 12.24
N PRO A 78 9.42 -21.11 11.69
CA PRO A 78 9.77 -20.56 10.38
C PRO A 78 8.92 -21.12 9.22
N PRO A 79 8.78 -20.39 8.10
CA PRO A 79 9.28 -19.02 7.89
C PRO A 79 8.28 -17.93 8.29
N LEU A 80 6.97 -18.23 8.28
CA LEU A 80 5.91 -17.23 8.50
C LEU A 80 5.38 -17.16 9.94
N GLY A 81 5.83 -18.02 10.85
CA GLY A 81 5.43 -17.99 12.24
C GLY A 81 4.08 -18.65 12.51
N SER A 82 3.80 -18.87 13.80
CA SER A 82 2.51 -19.38 14.29
C SER A 82 1.35 -18.38 14.22
N HIS A 83 1.63 -17.10 13.98
CA HIS A 83 0.59 -16.08 13.73
C HIS A 83 -0.01 -16.21 12.32
N ALA A 84 0.76 -16.72 11.35
CA ALA A 84 0.23 -17.10 10.05
C ALA A 84 -0.67 -18.35 10.21
N ILE A 85 -1.90 -18.25 9.72
CA ILE A 85 -2.86 -19.37 9.71
C ILE A 85 -2.69 -20.21 8.44
N ALA A 86 -2.45 -19.57 7.30
CA ALA A 86 -2.24 -20.25 6.03
C ALA A 86 -0.91 -21.00 6.01
N GLU A 87 -0.89 -22.17 5.37
CA GLU A 87 0.33 -22.95 5.19
C GLU A 87 1.11 -22.47 3.97
N MET A 88 2.42 -22.71 3.93
CA MET A 88 3.28 -22.28 2.82
C MET A 88 2.80 -22.73 1.43
N LYS A 89 2.09 -23.86 1.32
CA LYS A 89 1.52 -24.35 0.07
C LYS A 89 0.41 -23.45 -0.51
N ASP A 90 -0.23 -22.64 0.35
CA ASP A 90 -1.32 -21.74 -0.01
C ASP A 90 -0.81 -20.30 -0.27
N ILE A 91 0.48 -20.04 0.00
CA ILE A 91 1.12 -18.74 -0.15
C ILE A 91 1.65 -18.57 -1.58
N ILE A 92 1.21 -17.51 -2.24
CA ILE A 92 1.59 -17.23 -3.63
C ILE A 92 2.68 -16.16 -3.75
N ARG A 93 2.93 -15.39 -2.69
CA ARG A 93 3.95 -14.33 -2.67
C ARG A 93 4.41 -14.06 -1.24
N VAL A 94 5.70 -13.73 -1.09
CA VAL A 94 6.31 -13.33 0.18
C VAL A 94 6.96 -11.95 0.04
N HIS A 95 6.70 -11.08 1.00
CA HIS A 95 7.36 -9.79 1.20
C HIS A 95 8.23 -9.82 2.46
N SER A 96 9.13 -8.84 2.59
CA SER A 96 9.96 -8.67 3.79
C SER A 96 10.01 -7.21 4.20
N SER A 97 10.00 -6.96 5.51
CA SER A 97 10.38 -5.65 6.03
C SER A 97 11.89 -5.40 5.82
N SER A 98 12.27 -4.13 5.73
CA SER A 98 13.67 -3.69 5.50
C SER A 98 14.60 -3.90 6.70
N GLY A 99 14.10 -4.43 7.83
CA GLY A 99 14.94 -4.88 8.94
C GLY A 99 15.66 -3.79 9.73
N THR A 100 15.19 -2.53 9.71
CA THR A 100 15.87 -1.38 10.35
C THR A 100 16.08 -1.52 11.87
N THR A 101 15.38 -2.46 12.53
CA THR A 101 15.44 -2.70 13.99
C THR A 101 15.79 -4.15 14.35
N GLY A 102 16.30 -4.96 13.42
CA GLY A 102 16.73 -6.34 13.71
C GLY A 102 16.39 -7.33 12.58
N ARG A 103 16.07 -8.58 12.92
CA ARG A 103 15.68 -9.59 11.93
C ARG A 103 14.45 -9.11 11.14
N PRO A 104 14.50 -9.17 9.80
CA PRO A 104 13.34 -8.86 8.97
C PRO A 104 12.18 -9.81 9.30
N THR A 105 10.96 -9.31 9.16
CA THR A 105 9.74 -10.12 9.26
C THR A 105 9.19 -10.39 7.88
N TYR A 106 8.89 -11.65 7.59
CA TYR A 106 8.24 -12.03 6.33
C TYR A 106 6.72 -11.86 6.40
N VAL A 107 6.11 -11.51 5.28
CA VAL A 107 4.65 -11.51 5.11
C VAL A 107 4.33 -12.36 3.90
N GLY A 108 3.66 -13.49 4.11
CA GLY A 108 3.15 -14.34 3.05
C GLY A 108 1.69 -14.02 2.77
N ILE A 109 1.31 -13.93 1.49
CA ILE A 109 -0.07 -13.70 1.08
C ILE A 109 -0.62 -14.87 0.27
N THR A 110 -1.87 -15.24 0.54
CA THR A 110 -2.61 -16.21 -0.27
C THR A 110 -3.13 -15.58 -1.56
N LYS A 111 -3.73 -16.38 -2.44
CA LYS A 111 -4.42 -15.86 -3.63
C LYS A 111 -5.57 -14.90 -3.28
N HIS A 112 -6.32 -15.19 -2.22
CA HIS A 112 -7.40 -14.31 -1.77
C HIS A 112 -6.85 -12.97 -1.28
N ASP A 113 -5.79 -13.00 -0.46
CA ASP A 113 -5.13 -11.80 0.05
C ASP A 113 -4.59 -10.93 -1.08
N TYR A 114 -4.00 -11.55 -2.11
CA TYR A 114 -3.58 -10.86 -3.33
C TYR A 114 -4.74 -10.16 -4.02
N ASP A 115 -5.90 -10.79 -4.16
CA ASP A 115 -7.06 -10.17 -4.80
C ASP A 115 -7.59 -8.97 -3.99
N VAL A 116 -7.61 -9.10 -2.65
CA VAL A 116 -7.97 -8.01 -1.73
C VAL A 116 -6.97 -6.85 -1.84
N TRP A 117 -5.68 -7.13 -1.73
CA TRP A 117 -4.63 -6.11 -1.87
C TRP A 117 -4.71 -5.41 -3.22
N THR A 118 -4.89 -6.18 -4.30
CA THR A 118 -5.00 -5.63 -5.66
C THR A 118 -6.18 -4.67 -5.80
N GLU A 119 -7.35 -4.97 -5.23
CA GLU A 119 -8.50 -4.05 -5.23
C GLU A 119 -8.18 -2.75 -4.48
N ILE A 120 -7.58 -2.83 -3.28
CA ILE A 120 -7.21 -1.63 -2.51
C ILE A 120 -6.20 -0.78 -3.29
N LEU A 121 -5.18 -1.41 -3.87
CA LEU A 121 -4.13 -0.73 -4.64
C LEU A 121 -4.69 -0.06 -5.89
N ALA A 122 -5.63 -0.71 -6.60
CA ALA A 122 -6.33 -0.11 -7.73
C ALA A 122 -7.17 1.11 -7.31
N ARG A 123 -7.82 1.06 -6.13
CA ARG A 123 -8.54 2.21 -5.55
C ARG A 123 -7.59 3.36 -5.20
N VAL A 124 -6.40 3.07 -4.65
CA VAL A 124 -5.38 4.10 -4.41
C VAL A 124 -4.96 4.75 -5.72
N ALA A 125 -4.64 3.97 -6.76
CA ALA A 125 -4.27 4.50 -8.07
C ALA A 125 -5.39 5.36 -8.68
N ALA A 126 -6.65 4.92 -8.60
CA ALA A 126 -7.78 5.73 -9.04
C ALA A 126 -7.94 7.02 -8.21
N THR A 127 -7.70 6.95 -6.89
CA THR A 127 -7.76 8.12 -5.98
C THR A 127 -6.70 9.16 -6.33
N HIS A 128 -5.49 8.71 -6.68
CA HIS A 128 -4.42 9.56 -7.20
C HIS A 128 -4.78 10.25 -8.53
N GLY A 129 -5.85 9.81 -9.22
CA GLY A 129 -6.31 10.33 -10.50
C GLY A 129 -5.77 9.56 -11.71
N LEU A 130 -5.16 8.38 -11.50
CA LEU A 130 -4.70 7.54 -12.60
C LEU A 130 -5.89 6.89 -13.32
N THR A 131 -5.70 6.59 -14.60
CA THR A 131 -6.67 5.90 -15.44
C THR A 131 -5.98 4.85 -16.30
N LYS A 132 -6.74 4.12 -17.13
CA LYS A 132 -6.16 3.21 -18.13
C LYS A 132 -5.25 3.89 -19.16
N GLU A 133 -5.36 5.20 -19.33
CA GLU A 133 -4.51 5.97 -20.24
C GLU A 133 -3.16 6.34 -19.61
N SER A 134 -3.06 6.25 -18.28
CA SER A 134 -1.84 6.57 -17.54
C SER A 134 -0.72 5.60 -17.89
N LYS A 135 0.47 6.16 -18.14
CA LYS A 135 1.72 5.41 -18.29
C LYS A 135 2.64 5.75 -17.13
N VAL A 136 2.85 4.76 -16.28
CA VAL A 136 3.48 4.93 -14.97
C VAL A 136 4.90 4.40 -15.00
N VAL A 137 5.88 5.29 -14.94
CA VAL A 137 7.26 4.93 -14.67
C VAL A 137 7.39 4.61 -13.19
N PHE A 138 7.64 3.35 -12.88
CA PHE A 138 7.77 2.85 -11.52
C PHE A 138 9.24 2.74 -11.14
N ALA A 139 9.72 3.78 -10.46
CA ALA A 139 11.10 3.96 -10.05
C ALA A 139 11.33 3.54 -8.58
N MET A 140 10.72 2.41 -8.21
CA MET A 140 10.80 1.77 -6.89
C MET A 140 11.08 0.28 -7.06
N GLY A 141 11.72 -0.34 -6.08
CA GLY A 141 12.20 -1.72 -6.21
C GLY A 141 11.08 -2.75 -6.31
N LEU A 142 11.16 -3.65 -7.28
CA LEU A 142 10.28 -4.84 -7.41
C LEU A 142 10.83 -6.06 -6.67
N SER A 143 11.37 -5.83 -5.47
CA SER A 143 11.98 -6.84 -4.61
C SER A 143 11.02 -7.25 -3.48
N PHE A 144 11.56 -7.70 -2.35
CA PHE A 144 10.78 -7.95 -1.13
C PHE A 144 10.01 -6.73 -0.60
N PHE A 145 10.37 -5.52 -1.05
CA PHE A 145 9.67 -4.30 -0.70
C PHE A 145 8.18 -4.41 -1.01
N VAL A 146 7.33 -4.21 0.01
CA VAL A 146 5.88 -4.41 -0.12
C VAL A 146 5.23 -3.46 -1.13
N GLY A 147 5.75 -2.24 -1.26
CA GLY A 147 5.25 -1.26 -2.23
C GLY A 147 5.38 -1.71 -3.69
N SER A 148 6.21 -2.73 -3.99
CA SER A 148 6.25 -3.38 -5.30
C SER A 148 4.90 -3.96 -5.73
N SER A 149 4.00 -4.25 -4.79
CA SER A 149 2.64 -4.71 -5.08
C SER A 149 1.78 -3.65 -5.76
N PHE A 150 2.13 -2.36 -5.69
CA PHE A 150 1.38 -1.30 -6.37
C PHE A 150 1.22 -1.55 -7.88
N LYS A 151 2.17 -2.28 -8.50
CA LYS A 151 2.04 -2.77 -9.88
C LYS A 151 0.72 -3.51 -10.12
N ASP A 152 0.27 -4.34 -9.17
CA ASP A 152 -0.93 -5.16 -9.33
C ASP A 152 -2.17 -4.27 -9.41
N GLY A 153 -2.19 -3.18 -8.64
CA GLY A 153 -3.25 -2.16 -8.68
C GLY A 153 -3.25 -1.38 -10.00
N LEU A 154 -2.07 -1.00 -10.50
CA LEU A 154 -1.92 -0.33 -11.79
C LEU A 154 -2.40 -1.20 -12.95
N GLU A 155 -1.96 -2.46 -12.99
CA GLU A 155 -2.37 -3.45 -13.99
C GLU A 155 -3.88 -3.74 -13.90
N ARG A 156 -4.43 -3.84 -12.68
CA ARG A 156 -5.88 -3.99 -12.46
C ARG A 156 -6.69 -2.80 -12.98
N LEU A 157 -6.18 -1.58 -12.77
CA LEU A 157 -6.79 -0.35 -13.28
C LEU A 157 -6.74 -0.28 -14.82
N GLY A 158 -5.81 -1.01 -15.44
CA GLY A 158 -5.55 -1.00 -16.88
C GLY A 158 -4.52 0.05 -17.31
N ALA A 159 -3.81 0.67 -16.37
CA ALA A 159 -2.73 1.60 -16.67
C ALA A 159 -1.51 0.86 -17.22
N THR A 160 -0.70 1.54 -18.02
CA THR A 160 0.58 0.98 -18.49
C THR A 160 1.61 1.05 -17.36
N PHE A 161 2.08 -0.12 -16.92
CA PHE A 161 3.12 -0.23 -15.90
C PHE A 161 4.51 -0.34 -16.54
N ILE A 162 5.41 0.59 -16.23
CA ILE A 162 6.79 0.63 -16.75
C ILE A 162 7.76 0.34 -15.58
N PRO A 163 8.20 -0.92 -15.39
CA PRO A 163 9.00 -1.33 -14.23
C PRO A 163 10.48 -1.00 -14.39
N ILE A 164 10.95 0.10 -13.79
CA ILE A 164 12.38 0.45 -13.82
C ILE A 164 13.12 -0.11 -12.62
N GLY A 165 12.52 -0.05 -11.43
CA GLY A 165 13.21 -0.42 -10.19
C GLY A 165 14.02 0.73 -9.61
N THR A 166 15.02 0.41 -8.79
CA THR A 166 15.89 1.37 -8.11
C THR A 166 17.26 1.44 -8.76
N GLY A 167 17.84 2.64 -8.85
CA GLY A 167 19.29 2.84 -9.08
C GLY A 167 19.71 3.11 -10.53
N ASP A 168 18.80 3.06 -11.51
CA ASP A 168 19.09 3.39 -12.91
C ASP A 168 18.34 4.66 -13.34
N SER A 169 18.82 5.81 -12.88
CA SER A 169 18.20 7.12 -13.15
C SER A 169 18.20 7.50 -14.62
N ASP A 170 19.23 7.09 -15.37
CA ASP A 170 19.28 7.28 -16.82
C ASP A 170 18.09 6.55 -17.48
N ARG A 171 17.86 5.29 -17.11
CA ARG A 171 16.70 4.53 -17.62
C ARG A 171 15.37 5.11 -17.19
N VAL A 172 15.26 5.69 -15.99
CA VAL A 172 14.05 6.43 -15.57
C VAL A 172 13.75 7.55 -16.56
N ILE A 173 14.70 8.47 -16.77
CA ILE A 173 14.50 9.63 -17.65
C ILE A 173 14.23 9.20 -19.10
N ARG A 174 15.02 8.25 -19.65
CA ARG A 174 14.77 7.73 -21.01
C ARG A 174 13.40 7.11 -21.15
N SER A 175 12.96 6.33 -20.16
CA SER A 175 11.64 5.70 -20.22
C SER A 175 10.51 6.72 -20.17
N ILE A 176 10.68 7.82 -19.42
CA ILE A 176 9.72 8.93 -19.44
C ILE A 176 9.60 9.49 -20.87
N ILE A 177 10.74 9.73 -21.54
CA ILE A 177 10.79 10.28 -22.91
C ILE A 177 10.23 9.27 -23.93
N ASP A 178 10.77 8.05 -23.97
CA ASP A 178 10.49 7.03 -24.99
C ASP A 178 9.03 6.60 -24.97
N PHE A 179 8.47 6.37 -23.78
CA PHE A 179 7.07 5.97 -23.63
C PHE A 179 6.11 7.15 -23.57
N LYS A 180 6.63 8.38 -23.49
CA LYS A 180 5.86 9.59 -23.17
C LYS A 180 5.02 9.34 -21.93
N ALA A 181 5.69 8.95 -20.85
CA ALA A 181 5.06 8.65 -19.58
C ALA A 181 4.50 9.93 -18.97
N ASP A 182 3.33 9.83 -18.35
CA ASP A 182 2.65 10.96 -17.70
C ASP A 182 2.71 10.89 -16.17
N THR A 183 3.10 9.75 -15.61
CA THR A 183 3.13 9.53 -14.17
C THR A 183 4.46 8.91 -13.74
N LEU A 184 5.05 9.43 -12.65
CA LEU A 184 6.22 8.88 -11.99
C LEU A 184 5.84 8.38 -10.59
N PHE A 185 6.20 7.14 -10.26
CA PHE A 185 6.07 6.58 -8.91
C PHE A 185 7.47 6.38 -8.30
N CYS A 186 7.80 7.10 -7.23
CA CYS A 186 9.13 7.07 -6.59
C CYS A 186 9.10 7.51 -5.12
N THR A 187 10.26 7.60 -4.45
CA THR A 187 10.33 8.31 -3.16
C THR A 187 10.39 9.83 -3.37
N PRO A 188 9.98 10.66 -2.40
CA PRO A 188 10.17 12.12 -2.44
C PRO A 188 11.62 12.55 -2.68
N SER A 189 12.58 11.91 -1.99
CA SER A 189 14.01 12.18 -2.18
C SER A 189 14.46 11.86 -3.61
N TYR A 190 13.96 10.77 -4.19
CA TYR A 190 14.35 10.37 -5.54
C TYR A 190 13.73 11.27 -6.61
N ALA A 191 12.50 11.78 -6.41
CA ALA A 191 11.92 12.80 -7.29
C ALA A 191 12.79 14.07 -7.33
N THR A 192 13.29 14.51 -6.18
CA THR A 192 14.20 15.66 -6.08
C THR A 192 15.53 15.37 -6.79
N TYR A 193 16.11 14.19 -6.56
CA TYR A 193 17.35 13.79 -7.22
C TYR A 193 17.21 13.68 -8.75
N LEU A 194 16.11 13.11 -9.24
CA LEU A 194 15.84 12.94 -10.66
C LEU A 194 15.69 14.29 -11.38
N ALA A 195 15.16 15.31 -10.70
CA ALA A 195 15.11 16.67 -11.24
C ALA A 195 16.52 17.23 -11.52
N GLU A 196 17.43 17.12 -10.54
CA GLU A 196 18.83 17.53 -10.72
C GLU A 196 19.55 16.68 -11.77
N PHE A 197 19.26 15.38 -11.81
CA PHE A 197 19.82 14.45 -12.79
C PHE A 197 19.43 14.82 -14.22
N ALA A 198 18.15 15.14 -14.46
CA ALA A 198 17.66 15.56 -15.78
C ALA A 198 18.37 16.83 -16.26
N ARG A 199 18.47 17.86 -15.41
CA ARG A 199 19.20 19.10 -15.74
C ARG A 199 20.65 18.83 -16.11
N LYS A 200 21.33 18.01 -15.30
CA LYS A 200 22.77 17.74 -15.46
C LYS A 200 23.09 16.86 -16.68
N HIS A 201 22.27 15.85 -16.96
CA HIS A 201 22.62 14.81 -17.94
C HIS A 201 21.84 14.90 -19.26
N TYR A 202 20.68 15.55 -19.25
CA TYR A 202 19.82 15.73 -20.42
C TYR A 202 19.72 17.19 -20.87
N ASN A 203 20.21 18.14 -20.06
CA ASN A 203 20.08 19.58 -20.32
C ASN A 203 18.61 19.97 -20.58
N MET A 204 17.70 19.39 -19.80
CA MET A 204 16.26 19.63 -19.82
C MET A 204 15.81 20.04 -18.43
N GLU A 205 14.83 20.94 -18.36
CA GLU A 205 14.09 21.16 -17.13
C GLU A 205 13.13 19.97 -16.90
N PRO A 206 12.94 19.50 -15.66
CA PRO A 206 12.10 18.32 -15.39
C PRO A 206 10.65 18.51 -15.83
N SER A 207 10.14 19.74 -15.79
CA SER A 207 8.81 20.11 -16.30
C SER A 207 8.64 19.93 -17.82
N GLU A 208 9.72 19.83 -18.58
CA GLU A 208 9.70 19.58 -20.02
C GLU A 208 9.54 18.08 -20.35
N LEU A 209 9.70 17.18 -19.37
CA LEU A 209 9.61 15.73 -19.55
C LEU A 209 8.17 15.22 -19.73
N GLY A 210 7.16 16.07 -19.50
CA GLY A 210 5.75 15.75 -19.75
C GLY A 210 5.05 14.95 -18.64
N ILE A 211 5.68 14.80 -17.47
CA ILE A 211 5.03 14.24 -16.28
C ILE A 211 3.92 15.18 -15.80
N LYS A 212 2.74 14.61 -15.54
CA LYS A 212 1.54 15.32 -15.07
C LYS A 212 1.23 15.02 -13.61
N LEU A 213 1.76 13.94 -13.07
CA LEU A 213 1.57 13.52 -11.69
C LEU A 213 2.80 12.77 -11.17
N ILE A 214 3.23 13.09 -9.95
CA ILE A 214 4.20 12.29 -9.22
C ILE A 214 3.52 11.68 -8.01
N SER A 215 3.53 10.36 -7.95
CA SER A 215 3.04 9.60 -6.80
C SER A 215 4.23 9.19 -5.94
N VAL A 216 4.24 9.63 -4.68
CA VAL A 216 5.35 9.38 -3.75
C VAL A 216 4.95 8.49 -2.58
N GLY A 217 5.92 7.74 -2.06
CA GLY A 217 5.75 6.96 -0.84
C GLY A 217 7.03 6.27 -0.39
N GLY A 218 6.91 5.40 0.62
CA GLY A 218 8.04 4.63 1.18
C GLY A 218 8.91 5.37 2.20
N GLU A 219 8.82 6.70 2.25
CA GLU A 219 9.44 7.56 3.25
C GLU A 219 8.59 8.82 3.46
N ALA A 220 8.86 9.56 4.53
CA ALA A 220 8.22 10.85 4.77
C ALA A 220 8.69 11.89 3.73
N GLY A 221 7.76 12.65 3.17
CA GLY A 221 8.09 13.82 2.36
C GLY A 221 6.93 14.36 1.55
N GLY A 222 6.12 13.48 0.95
CA GLY A 222 4.97 13.87 0.14
C GLY A 222 3.96 14.70 0.92
N GLY A 223 3.74 14.38 2.20
CA GLY A 223 2.87 15.12 3.11
C GLY A 223 3.49 16.36 3.75
N LEU A 224 4.79 16.63 3.56
CA LEU A 224 5.46 17.81 4.12
C LEU A 224 5.36 18.99 3.13
N PRO A 225 4.72 20.12 3.50
CA PRO A 225 4.43 21.20 2.55
C PRO A 225 5.65 21.72 1.79
N GLU A 226 6.78 21.91 2.47
CA GLU A 226 7.99 22.45 1.84
C GLU A 226 8.64 21.46 0.86
N VAL A 227 8.65 20.16 1.20
CA VAL A 227 9.21 19.11 0.32
C VAL A 227 8.32 18.95 -0.91
N ARG A 228 7.00 18.85 -0.71
CA ARG A 228 6.01 18.78 -1.79
C ARG A 228 6.17 19.96 -2.74
N LYS A 229 6.10 21.18 -2.21
CA LYS A 229 6.17 22.41 -3.01
C LYS A 229 7.43 22.48 -3.87
N LYS A 230 8.58 22.07 -3.33
CA LYS A 230 9.84 22.01 -4.10
C LYS A 230 9.72 21.05 -5.29
N ILE A 231 9.25 19.82 -5.06
CA ILE A 231 9.11 18.82 -6.12
C ILE A 231 8.10 19.31 -7.18
N GLU A 232 6.97 19.88 -6.77
CA GLU A 232 5.97 20.43 -7.70
C GLU A 232 6.53 21.58 -8.56
N GLN A 233 7.38 22.43 -7.98
CA GLN A 233 8.04 23.51 -8.71
C GLN A 233 9.06 22.98 -9.73
N ASP A 234 9.86 21.98 -9.36
CA ASP A 234 10.85 21.37 -10.24
C ASP A 234 10.19 20.67 -11.44
N TRP A 235 9.11 19.92 -11.19
CA TRP A 235 8.45 19.06 -12.19
C TRP A 235 7.25 19.71 -12.88
N GLY A 236 6.77 20.86 -12.39
CA GLY A 236 5.61 21.55 -12.97
C GLY A 236 4.30 20.77 -12.87
N CYS A 237 4.19 19.85 -11.91
CA CYS A 237 3.05 18.95 -11.78
C CYS A 237 2.66 18.71 -10.33
N LYS A 238 1.50 18.07 -10.12
CA LYS A 238 1.02 17.71 -8.78
C LYS A 238 1.81 16.54 -8.19
N VAL A 239 2.04 16.58 -6.88
CA VAL A 239 2.63 15.48 -6.09
C VAL A 239 1.59 14.93 -5.12
N VAL A 240 1.31 13.63 -5.19
CA VAL A 240 0.36 12.93 -4.30
C VAL A 240 1.08 11.87 -3.50
N GLU A 241 0.70 11.68 -2.24
CA GLU A 241 1.30 10.68 -1.36
C GLU A 241 0.47 9.38 -1.28
N ALA A 242 1.17 8.28 -1.10
CA ALA A 242 0.63 6.96 -0.84
C ALA A 242 1.29 6.35 0.41
N MET A 243 0.48 5.73 1.27
CA MET A 243 0.94 5.13 2.52
C MET A 243 0.29 3.77 2.79
N GLY A 244 1.07 2.87 3.38
CA GLY A 244 0.64 1.55 3.83
C GLY A 244 1.77 0.81 4.54
N ASN A 245 1.59 -0.49 4.77
CA ASN A 245 2.60 -1.33 5.39
C ASN A 245 2.42 -2.81 5.00
N ALA A 246 3.44 -3.62 5.23
CA ALA A 246 3.38 -5.04 4.86
C ALA A 246 2.41 -5.85 5.71
N ASP A 247 2.12 -5.44 6.95
CA ASP A 247 1.32 -6.21 7.90
C ASP A 247 -0.19 -6.20 7.61
N MET A 248 -0.68 -5.14 6.95
CA MET A 248 -2.11 -4.96 6.67
C MET A 248 -2.38 -4.96 5.16
N ALA A 249 -1.89 -3.93 4.47
CA ALA A 249 -2.01 -3.77 3.03
C ALA A 249 -0.90 -2.82 2.53
N PRO A 250 -0.27 -3.11 1.37
CA PRO A 250 0.95 -2.44 0.92
C PRO A 250 0.81 -0.93 0.82
N VAL A 251 -0.34 -0.49 0.30
CA VAL A 251 -0.77 0.90 0.21
C VAL A 251 -2.28 0.89 0.39
N MET A 252 -2.79 1.68 1.34
CA MET A 252 -4.22 1.75 1.69
C MET A 252 -4.69 3.18 1.99
N PHE A 253 -3.74 4.12 2.01
CA PHE A 253 -4.00 5.54 2.04
C PHE A 253 -3.46 6.17 0.76
N GLY A 254 -4.23 7.06 0.14
CA GLY A 254 -3.82 7.80 -1.06
C GLY A 254 -4.40 9.20 -1.10
N GLU A 255 -3.62 10.19 -1.49
CA GLU A 255 -4.10 11.56 -1.71
C GLU A 255 -4.72 11.71 -3.11
N CYS A 256 -5.81 12.47 -3.21
CA CYS A 256 -6.31 12.91 -4.51
C CYS A 256 -5.60 14.20 -4.97
N PRO A 257 -5.73 14.60 -6.24
CA PRO A 257 -5.12 15.83 -6.76
C PRO A 257 -5.55 17.14 -6.08
N GLU A 258 -6.62 17.12 -5.26
CA GLU A 258 -7.02 18.26 -4.41
C GLU A 258 -6.06 18.50 -3.24
N GLN A 259 -5.25 17.49 -2.86
CA GLN A 259 -4.17 17.60 -1.87
C GLN A 259 -4.58 18.13 -0.48
N ASN A 260 -5.85 17.92 -0.11
CA ASN A 260 -6.43 18.35 1.17
C ASN A 260 -6.52 17.19 2.18
N GLY A 261 -5.39 16.50 2.37
CA GLY A 261 -5.28 15.31 3.22
C GLY A 261 -5.32 14.00 2.44
N ILE A 262 -5.14 12.90 3.17
CA ILE A 262 -4.98 11.56 2.62
C ILE A 262 -6.23 10.69 2.86
N HIS A 263 -6.75 10.08 1.80
CA HIS A 263 -7.94 9.24 1.89
C HIS A 263 -7.58 7.84 2.36
N PHE A 264 -8.32 7.31 3.32
CA PHE A 264 -8.28 5.89 3.66
C PHE A 264 -9.23 5.10 2.76
N VAL A 265 -8.68 4.36 1.79
CA VAL A 265 -9.47 3.74 0.70
C VAL A 265 -9.71 2.23 0.88
N GLY A 266 -9.16 1.66 1.96
CA GLY A 266 -9.30 0.25 2.33
C GLY A 266 -10.32 -0.02 3.43
N SER A 267 -11.26 0.88 3.70
CA SER A 267 -12.12 0.85 4.90
C SER A 267 -13.05 -0.35 5.02
N ASP A 268 -13.35 -1.04 3.92
CA ASP A 268 -14.12 -2.29 3.89
C ASP A 268 -13.26 -3.55 4.13
N TYR A 269 -11.93 -3.42 4.16
CA TYR A 269 -10.97 -4.53 4.35
C TYR A 269 -10.09 -4.36 5.58
N VAL A 270 -9.75 -3.12 5.94
CA VAL A 270 -8.92 -2.76 7.08
C VAL A 270 -9.72 -1.81 7.97
N ILE A 271 -9.67 -2.05 9.27
CA ILE A 271 -10.24 -1.14 10.28
C ILE A 271 -9.10 -0.27 10.80
N CYS A 272 -9.25 1.05 10.72
CA CYS A 272 -8.26 2.01 11.19
C CYS A 272 -8.76 2.70 12.46
N GLU A 273 -7.96 2.66 13.53
CA GLU A 273 -8.20 3.40 14.77
C GLU A 273 -7.13 4.47 14.93
N ILE A 274 -7.52 5.70 15.24
CA ILE A 274 -6.62 6.80 15.64
C ILE A 274 -6.87 7.05 17.12
N LYS A 275 -5.89 6.75 17.97
CA LYS A 275 -5.94 7.00 19.41
C LYS A 275 -5.11 8.24 19.71
N TYR A 276 -5.75 9.27 20.25
CA TYR A 276 -5.13 10.51 20.72
C TYR A 276 -4.74 10.39 22.20
#